data_AF-A0A3D2GB60-F1
#
_entry.id   AF-A0A3D2GB60-F1
#
_cell.length_a   1.000
_cell.length_b   1.000
_cell.length_c   1.000
_cell.angle_alpha   90.00
_cell.angle_beta   90.00
_cell.angle_gamma   90.00
#
_symmetry.space_group_name_H-M   'P 1'
#
loop_
_entity.id
_entity.type
_entity.pdbx_description
1 polymer ?
#
loop_
_entity_poly.entity_id
_entity_poly.type
_entity_poly.pdbx_seq_one_letter_code
_entity_poly.pdbx_strand_id
1 'polypeptide(L)'
;MQFDPMTGEPIEENQITQEEETTQKEETTQEEQPTGGFDPMTGEPIGQPVQEEETAQEEQQIGGFDPMTGEPIGQPAQDQPAGGFDPMTGQPIGQPVQENKPKSKLPIIIGSVVGAVVIVLLLVFSGIKSGLFLGKSGKVLLATSNTLKHMPHFVETLEPMIGLVEDEFTVEFNTKVEGVEIGGSFINSTKQKQVTAKVEYAGESIEGLAGIDSDSVKVQVPDLSKKVFVYNYKKDNTGYIVDMIGDEYIDLINSTLEQIVSTGKSSTDKIEKDVADVVLKELKSLKFKSTAKEEFTVNEKDVMCKGYQTTITGENIWNIINGSYQAVLDNYKSVADALDEYGTYEYGIDDYSTYLESELSYLEDELDNMEDVVISFYIYKNQLAAIVVEDEDFDDDIELCFEGGDYRLQNITLKSGSYRIVLDGSDDGTKEKFKVREKDGRDTYDIASFEYNYESGKFKITVDGDSFSGKLYKEGKTLNLSINGVYDYDIPDMDFAITRGAKLQKFTGDEFDIGNADEDDLYDLLDDIYDEIDLPGLLYGSSSSTEADW
;
A
#
# COMPACT_ATOMS: atom_id res chain seq x y z
N MET A 1 -15.78 -38.46 44.86
CA MET A 1 -16.29 -37.92 43.58
C MET A 1 -17.72 -37.44 43.80
N GLN A 2 -17.89 -36.14 44.01
CA GLN A 2 -19.18 -35.50 43.77
C GLN A 2 -19.20 -35.08 42.30
N PHE A 3 -20.37 -35.05 41.68
CA PHE A 3 -20.53 -34.71 40.26
C PHE A 3 -21.41 -33.47 40.15
N ASP A 4 -21.13 -32.61 39.18
CA ASP A 4 -21.99 -31.46 38.91
C ASP A 4 -23.37 -31.96 38.42
N PRO A 5 -24.48 -31.54 39.05
CA PRO A 5 -25.81 -32.06 38.74
C PRO A 5 -26.41 -31.56 37.41
N MET A 6 -25.76 -30.64 36.68
CA MET A 6 -26.17 -30.21 35.34
C MET A 6 -25.23 -30.67 34.21
N THR A 7 -23.95 -31.00 34.49
CA THR A 7 -23.03 -31.48 33.44
C THR A 7 -22.58 -32.94 33.59
N GLY A 8 -22.71 -33.53 34.79
CA GLY A 8 -22.35 -34.93 35.03
C GLY A 8 -20.85 -35.22 35.10
N GLU A 9 -20.01 -34.18 35.19
CA GLU A 9 -18.55 -34.29 35.34
C GLU A 9 -18.15 -34.30 36.82
N PRO A 10 -17.06 -35.01 37.21
CA PRO A 10 -16.61 -35.06 38.59
C PRO A 10 -15.95 -33.76 39.04
N ILE A 11 -16.37 -33.24 40.19
CA ILE A 11 -15.77 -32.08 40.85
C ILE A 11 -14.63 -32.58 41.74
N GLU A 12 -13.41 -32.07 41.52
CA GLU A 12 -12.25 -32.30 42.39
C GLU A 12 -11.87 -31.03 43.16
N GLU A 13 -11.71 -31.17 44.48
CA GLU A 13 -11.29 -30.08 45.38
C GLU A 13 -9.74 -29.98 45.42
N ASN A 14 -9.22 -28.78 45.24
CA ASN A 14 -7.81 -28.47 45.49
C ASN A 14 -7.49 -28.48 47.00
N GLN A 15 -6.28 -28.92 47.39
CA GLN A 15 -5.24 -28.04 48.00
C GLN A 15 -4.00 -28.78 48.57
N ILE A 16 -2.81 -28.33 48.13
CA ILE A 16 -1.56 -27.99 48.89
C ILE A 16 -0.94 -29.06 49.84
N THR A 17 0.35 -29.41 49.64
CA THR A 17 1.55 -29.04 50.49
C THR A 17 2.75 -29.97 50.19
N GLN A 18 3.98 -29.45 50.38
CA GLN A 18 5.29 -30.07 50.17
C GLN A 18 5.79 -30.89 51.40
N GLU A 19 7.04 -31.40 51.28
CA GLU A 19 7.95 -32.07 52.25
C GLU A 19 8.05 -33.59 52.09
N GLU A 20 9.20 -34.27 52.18
CA GLU A 20 10.65 -34.02 52.08
C GLU A 20 11.31 -35.44 52.16
N GLU A 21 12.53 -35.60 51.62
CA GLU A 21 13.63 -36.50 52.04
C GLU A 21 13.40 -37.83 52.86
N THR A 22 14.17 -38.94 52.75
CA THR A 22 15.59 -39.13 52.32
C THR A 22 15.94 -40.62 51.97
N THR A 23 16.88 -40.79 51.03
CA THR A 23 18.02 -41.75 50.98
C THR A 23 17.87 -43.29 51.10
N GLN A 24 18.26 -44.03 50.03
CA GLN A 24 19.38 -45.02 49.95
C GLN A 24 19.37 -45.78 48.59
N LYS A 25 20.46 -46.29 47.99
CA LYS A 25 21.87 -45.85 47.78
C LYS A 25 22.52 -46.84 46.77
N GLU A 26 23.13 -46.36 45.67
CA GLU A 26 24.05 -47.08 44.74
C GLU A 26 23.45 -48.30 43.95
N GLU A 27 23.92 -48.70 42.75
CA GLU A 27 25.09 -48.32 41.94
C GLU A 27 24.88 -48.67 40.44
N THR A 28 25.53 -47.95 39.50
CA THR A 28 25.79 -48.30 38.07
C THR A 28 24.57 -48.65 37.16
N THR A 29 24.44 -48.12 35.94
CA THR A 29 25.43 -48.12 34.85
C THR A 29 25.13 -46.96 33.86
N GLN A 30 26.14 -46.41 33.20
CA GLN A 30 25.94 -45.41 32.13
C GLN A 30 25.38 -46.07 30.87
N GLU A 31 24.31 -45.54 30.30
CA GLU A 31 24.01 -45.70 28.86
C GLU A 31 24.57 -44.49 28.11
N GLU A 32 25.63 -44.71 27.34
CA GLU A 32 26.13 -43.74 26.37
C GLU A 32 25.23 -43.75 25.12
N GLN A 33 25.09 -42.59 24.48
CA GLN A 33 24.37 -42.47 23.20
C GLN A 33 25.11 -43.25 22.09
N PRO A 34 24.41 -43.99 21.23
CA PRO A 34 24.96 -44.39 19.94
C PRO A 34 24.96 -43.18 19.00
N THR A 35 26.13 -42.56 18.86
CA THR A 35 26.43 -41.56 17.83
C THR A 35 26.20 -42.15 16.43
N GLY A 36 25.39 -41.47 15.61
CA GLY A 36 25.36 -41.72 14.16
C GLY A 36 26.63 -41.19 13.51
N GLY A 37 27.70 -42.01 13.49
CA GLY A 37 29.01 -41.65 12.96
C GLY A 37 29.22 -42.11 11.51
N PHE A 38 29.91 -41.29 10.74
CA PHE A 38 30.54 -41.67 9.47
C PHE A 38 31.93 -42.25 9.75
N ASP A 39 32.46 -43.10 8.86
CA ASP A 39 33.86 -43.53 8.95
C ASP A 39 34.79 -42.32 8.69
N PRO A 40 35.64 -41.90 9.66
CA PRO A 40 36.44 -40.68 9.53
C PRO A 40 37.62 -40.78 8.56
N MET A 41 37.88 -41.95 7.96
CA MET A 41 38.88 -42.12 6.89
C MET A 41 38.27 -42.13 5.48
N THR A 42 36.96 -42.35 5.33
CA THR A 42 36.31 -42.50 4.00
C THR A 42 35.02 -41.71 3.81
N GLY A 43 34.36 -41.26 4.88
CA GLY A 43 33.16 -40.41 4.82
C GLY A 43 31.85 -41.14 4.53
N GLU A 44 31.81 -42.48 4.57
CA GLU A 44 30.58 -43.25 4.32
C GLU A 44 29.78 -43.53 5.60
N PRO A 45 28.43 -43.55 5.54
CA PRO A 45 27.57 -43.92 6.67
C PRO A 45 27.53 -45.43 6.88
N ILE A 46 27.77 -45.89 8.10
CA ILE A 46 27.84 -47.33 8.40
C ILE A 46 26.43 -47.93 8.49
N GLY A 47 25.91 -48.38 7.35
CA GLY A 47 24.94 -49.47 7.26
C GLY A 47 23.61 -49.19 6.55
N GLN A 48 23.51 -49.56 5.28
CA GLN A 48 22.36 -50.28 4.70
C GLN A 48 22.79 -51.01 3.39
N PRO A 49 22.06 -52.06 2.95
CA PRO A 49 22.61 -53.06 2.02
C PRO A 49 22.53 -52.68 0.53
N VAL A 50 23.51 -53.20 -0.21
CA VAL A 50 23.80 -52.96 -1.64
C VAL A 50 22.88 -53.76 -2.58
N GLN A 51 22.56 -53.17 -3.74
CA GLN A 51 22.44 -53.92 -5.01
C GLN A 51 23.28 -53.24 -6.10
N GLU A 52 24.02 -54.07 -6.83
CA GLU A 52 24.98 -53.77 -7.91
C GLU A 52 24.22 -53.45 -9.24
N GLU A 53 24.79 -52.94 -10.34
CA GLU A 53 26.10 -53.22 -10.97
C GLU A 53 26.69 -52.02 -11.75
N GLU A 54 28.03 -51.92 -11.72
CA GLU A 54 29.01 -51.59 -12.80
C GLU A 54 28.68 -50.57 -13.92
N THR A 55 29.56 -49.70 -14.43
CA THR A 55 30.97 -49.27 -14.19
C THR A 55 31.15 -47.87 -14.86
N ALA A 56 32.27 -47.11 -14.84
CA ALA A 56 33.68 -47.40 -14.58
C ALA A 56 34.38 -46.29 -13.75
N GLN A 57 35.45 -45.65 -14.28
CA GLN A 57 36.31 -44.66 -13.62
C GLN A 57 36.69 -43.53 -14.61
N GLU A 58 36.78 -42.28 -14.14
CA GLU A 58 38.02 -41.46 -14.23
C GLU A 58 37.92 -40.13 -13.44
N GLU A 59 38.99 -39.86 -12.69
CA GLU A 59 39.52 -38.62 -12.08
C GLU A 59 38.61 -37.45 -11.65
N GLN A 60 38.68 -37.11 -10.35
CA GLN A 60 38.22 -35.84 -9.79
C GLN A 60 39.12 -34.69 -10.27
N GLN A 61 38.52 -33.65 -10.88
CA GLN A 61 39.17 -32.35 -11.05
C GLN A 61 38.45 -31.27 -10.24
N ILE A 62 39.23 -30.65 -9.34
CA ILE A 62 38.83 -29.55 -8.47
C ILE A 62 38.41 -28.31 -9.29
N GLY A 63 37.12 -27.98 -9.25
CA GLY A 63 36.60 -26.74 -9.81
C GLY A 63 37.03 -25.53 -8.98
N GLY A 64 37.93 -24.72 -9.53
CA GLY A 64 38.30 -23.41 -8.99
C GLY A 64 37.77 -22.28 -9.87
N PHE A 65 37.44 -21.14 -9.26
CA PHE A 65 37.12 -19.92 -9.98
C PHE A 65 38.39 -19.10 -10.25
N ASP A 66 38.43 -18.37 -11.37
CA ASP A 66 39.45 -17.34 -11.58
C ASP A 66 39.20 -16.18 -10.59
N PRO A 67 40.13 -15.87 -9.67
CA PRO A 67 39.90 -14.86 -8.63
C PRO A 67 39.93 -13.41 -9.14
N MET A 68 40.22 -13.18 -10.44
CA MET A 68 40.20 -11.86 -11.07
C MET A 68 38.94 -11.60 -11.92
N THR A 69 38.21 -12.63 -12.35
CA THR A 69 37.02 -12.50 -13.20
C THR A 69 35.77 -13.23 -12.69
N GLY A 70 35.91 -14.18 -11.75
CA GLY A 70 34.80 -14.95 -11.19
C GLY A 70 34.28 -16.08 -12.08
N GLU A 71 34.93 -16.40 -13.19
CA GLU A 71 34.52 -17.51 -14.07
C GLU A 71 35.07 -18.88 -13.59
N PRO A 72 34.29 -19.97 -13.69
CA PRO A 72 34.74 -21.30 -13.29
C PRO A 72 35.70 -21.91 -14.31
N ILE A 73 36.87 -22.36 -13.87
CA ILE A 73 37.88 -22.96 -14.74
C ILE A 73 37.54 -24.42 -15.03
N GLY A 74 36.71 -24.61 -16.05
CA GLY A 74 36.59 -25.85 -16.83
C GLY A 74 35.42 -26.77 -16.49
N GLN A 75 34.35 -26.70 -17.28
CA GLN A 75 33.71 -27.86 -17.92
C GLN A 75 32.83 -27.42 -19.13
N PRO A 76 32.54 -28.31 -20.10
CA PRO A 76 31.88 -27.96 -21.36
C PRO A 76 30.35 -27.94 -21.26
N ALA A 77 29.71 -27.25 -22.21
CA ALA A 77 28.27 -26.97 -22.21
C ALA A 77 27.37 -28.22 -22.32
N GLN A 78 26.38 -28.31 -21.42
CA GLN A 78 25.09 -28.96 -21.69
C GLN A 78 23.97 -28.35 -20.82
N ASP A 79 22.76 -28.32 -21.36
CA ASP A 79 21.65 -27.49 -20.86
C ASP A 79 21.03 -27.95 -19.52
N GLN A 80 21.19 -27.15 -18.47
CA GLN A 80 20.29 -27.08 -17.32
C GLN A 80 20.39 -25.68 -16.67
N PRO A 81 19.29 -24.94 -16.44
CA PRO A 81 19.34 -23.63 -15.81
C PRO A 81 19.61 -23.77 -14.31
N ALA A 82 20.84 -23.47 -13.89
CA ALA A 82 21.14 -23.18 -12.50
C ALA A 82 20.50 -21.83 -12.13
N GLY A 83 19.65 -21.81 -11.10
CA GLY A 83 19.01 -20.58 -10.64
C GLY A 83 20.04 -19.62 -10.07
N GLY A 84 20.22 -18.47 -10.73
CA GLY A 84 21.05 -17.36 -10.27
C GLY A 84 20.27 -16.06 -10.37
N PHE A 85 20.59 -15.10 -9.51
CA PHE A 85 20.06 -13.74 -9.59
C PHE A 85 21.03 -12.86 -10.37
N ASP A 86 20.51 -11.87 -11.08
CA ASP A 86 21.30 -10.76 -11.62
C ASP A 86 21.86 -9.95 -10.44
N PRO A 87 23.19 -9.88 -10.27
CA PRO A 87 23.81 -9.24 -9.11
C PRO A 87 23.73 -7.71 -9.14
N MET A 88 23.25 -7.08 -10.23
CA MET A 88 23.07 -5.63 -10.32
C MET A 88 21.61 -5.20 -10.17
N THR A 89 20.63 -6.09 -10.38
CA THR A 89 19.19 -5.77 -10.30
C THR A 89 18.40 -6.63 -9.31
N GLY A 90 18.99 -7.70 -8.77
CA GLY A 90 18.32 -8.61 -7.84
C GLY A 90 17.25 -9.50 -8.47
N GLN A 91 17.11 -9.51 -9.80
CA GLN A 91 16.07 -10.31 -10.48
C GLN A 91 16.53 -11.76 -10.76
N PRO A 92 15.65 -12.77 -10.62
CA PRO A 92 16.00 -14.16 -10.89
C PRO A 92 16.14 -14.43 -12.39
N ILE A 93 17.31 -14.87 -12.83
CA ILE A 93 17.58 -15.24 -14.21
C ILE A 93 16.98 -16.63 -14.47
N GLY A 94 15.90 -16.67 -15.27
CA GLY A 94 15.45 -17.91 -15.92
C GLY A 94 14.19 -18.59 -15.38
N GLN A 95 13.20 -17.86 -14.86
CA GLN A 95 11.87 -18.47 -14.67
C GLN A 95 11.18 -18.75 -16.02
N PRO A 96 10.71 -19.99 -16.29
CA PRO A 96 9.77 -20.22 -17.37
C PRO A 96 8.41 -19.63 -16.99
N VAL A 97 7.86 -18.79 -17.87
CA VAL A 97 6.52 -18.20 -17.70
C VAL A 97 5.49 -19.32 -17.50
N GLN A 98 4.94 -19.45 -16.29
CA GLN A 98 3.75 -20.28 -16.08
C GLN A 98 2.59 -19.62 -16.80
N GLU A 99 2.14 -20.24 -17.89
CA GLU A 99 0.98 -19.80 -18.68
C GLU A 99 -0.33 -20.10 -17.90
N ASN A 100 -0.52 -19.42 -16.77
CA ASN A 100 -1.81 -19.31 -16.10
C ASN A 100 -2.74 -18.50 -17.01
N LYS A 101 -3.38 -19.19 -17.96
CA LYS A 101 -4.36 -18.60 -18.89
C LYS A 101 -5.45 -17.88 -18.09
N PRO A 102 -5.54 -16.53 -18.18
CA PRO A 102 -6.72 -15.83 -17.69
C PRO A 102 -7.90 -16.28 -18.56
N LYS A 103 -8.96 -16.78 -17.93
CA LYS A 103 -10.20 -17.07 -18.66
C LYS A 103 -10.77 -15.74 -19.15
N SER A 104 -10.81 -15.57 -20.47
CA SER A 104 -11.41 -14.44 -21.22
C SER A 104 -11.12 -13.02 -20.69
N LYS A 105 -10.12 -12.34 -21.27
CA LYS A 105 -9.87 -10.90 -21.01
C LYS A 105 -10.96 -9.96 -21.56
N LEU A 106 -11.82 -10.42 -22.48
CA LEU A 106 -12.80 -9.55 -23.18
C LEU A 106 -13.87 -8.93 -22.25
N PRO A 107 -14.65 -9.69 -21.46
CA PRO A 107 -15.65 -9.11 -20.55
C PRO A 107 -15.05 -8.28 -19.41
N ILE A 108 -13.79 -8.53 -19.03
CA ILE A 108 -13.08 -7.77 -17.98
C ILE A 108 -12.71 -6.37 -18.48
N ILE A 109 -12.21 -6.25 -19.72
CA ILE A 109 -11.90 -4.95 -20.35
C ILE A 109 -13.20 -4.17 -20.58
N ILE A 110 -14.21 -4.82 -21.13
CA ILE A 110 -15.50 -4.23 -21.50
C ILE A 110 -16.31 -3.76 -20.28
N GLY A 111 -16.31 -4.52 -19.18
CA GLY A 111 -16.86 -4.07 -17.89
C GLY A 111 -16.06 -2.95 -17.21
N SER A 112 -14.75 -2.82 -17.52
CA SER A 112 -13.89 -1.81 -16.88
C SER A 112 -14.15 -0.38 -17.38
N VAL A 113 -14.44 -0.18 -18.67
CA VAL A 113 -14.69 1.17 -19.23
C VAL A 113 -16.02 1.74 -18.74
N VAL A 114 -17.12 1.00 -18.92
CA VAL A 114 -18.46 1.43 -18.45
C VAL A 114 -18.51 1.49 -16.92
N GLY A 115 -17.86 0.54 -16.23
CA GLY A 115 -17.69 0.58 -14.77
C GLY A 115 -16.94 1.83 -14.30
N ALA A 116 -15.84 2.19 -14.98
CA ALA A 116 -15.09 3.42 -14.70
C ALA A 116 -15.94 4.68 -14.95
N VAL A 117 -16.69 4.76 -16.05
CA VAL A 117 -17.59 5.90 -16.32
C VAL A 117 -18.63 6.06 -15.20
N VAL A 118 -19.25 4.96 -14.74
CA VAL A 118 -20.22 5.00 -13.63
C VAL A 118 -19.55 5.38 -12.30
N ILE A 119 -18.35 4.87 -12.01
CA ILE A 119 -17.59 5.22 -10.79
C ILE A 119 -17.16 6.69 -10.80
N VAL A 120 -16.60 7.18 -11.92
CA VAL A 120 -16.22 8.59 -12.11
C VAL A 120 -17.44 9.47 -11.87
N LEU A 121 -18.59 9.18 -12.48
CA LEU A 121 -19.84 9.92 -12.26
C LEU A 121 -20.29 9.88 -10.79
N LEU A 122 -20.23 8.74 -10.11
CA LEU A 122 -20.62 8.62 -8.70
C LEU A 122 -19.71 9.45 -7.78
N LEU A 123 -18.39 9.42 -7.98
CA LEU A 123 -17.41 10.23 -7.26
C LEU A 123 -17.67 11.74 -7.50
N VAL A 124 -17.80 12.12 -8.77
CA VAL A 124 -18.16 13.45 -9.25
C VAL A 124 -19.46 13.98 -8.62
N PHE A 125 -20.49 13.15 -8.51
CA PHE A 125 -21.77 13.52 -7.90
C PHE A 125 -21.73 13.55 -6.36
N SER A 126 -20.74 12.93 -5.70
CA SER A 126 -20.67 12.83 -4.25
C SER A 126 -20.29 14.15 -3.56
N GLY A 127 -19.35 14.91 -4.12
CA GLY A 127 -18.83 16.15 -3.52
C GLY A 127 -19.75 17.38 -3.63
N ILE A 128 -20.76 17.33 -4.50
CA ILE A 128 -21.57 18.52 -4.82
C ILE A 128 -22.70 18.69 -3.79
N LYS A 129 -22.60 19.73 -2.96
CA LYS A 129 -23.67 20.14 -2.03
C LYS A 129 -24.95 20.45 -2.81
N SER A 130 -25.97 19.61 -2.63
CA SER A 130 -27.18 19.47 -3.46
C SER A 130 -28.14 20.67 -3.50
N GLY A 131 -27.75 21.85 -3.00
CA GLY A 131 -28.61 23.02 -2.85
C GLY A 131 -28.89 23.82 -4.13
N LEU A 132 -28.19 23.56 -5.24
CA LEU A 132 -28.21 24.45 -6.42
C LEU A 132 -29.03 23.94 -7.62
N PHE A 133 -29.55 22.70 -7.60
CA PHE A 133 -30.14 22.09 -8.79
C PHE A 133 -31.64 21.77 -8.62
N LEU A 134 -32.49 22.63 -9.19
CA LEU A 134 -33.96 22.44 -9.22
C LEU A 134 -34.46 21.54 -10.37
N GLY A 135 -33.56 21.15 -11.29
CA GLY A 135 -33.86 20.40 -12.51
C GLY A 135 -33.92 18.87 -12.33
N LYS A 136 -33.93 18.13 -13.44
CA LYS A 136 -33.87 16.65 -13.44
C LYS A 136 -32.49 16.13 -13.02
N SER A 137 -31.41 16.75 -13.52
CA SER A 137 -30.03 16.53 -13.05
C SER A 137 -29.92 16.68 -11.54
N GLY A 138 -30.56 17.70 -10.96
CA GLY A 138 -30.60 17.91 -9.51
C GLY A 138 -31.27 16.81 -8.71
N LYS A 139 -32.25 16.10 -9.29
CA LYS A 139 -32.88 14.94 -8.64
C LYS A 139 -31.96 13.74 -8.66
N VAL A 140 -31.22 13.53 -9.76
CA VAL A 140 -30.18 12.51 -9.87
C VAL A 140 -29.07 12.80 -8.86
N LEU A 141 -28.47 13.99 -8.89
CA LEU A 141 -27.44 14.41 -7.93
C LEU A 141 -27.87 14.25 -6.46
N LEU A 142 -29.07 14.73 -6.10
CA LEU A 142 -29.61 14.57 -4.76
C LEU A 142 -29.81 13.09 -4.39
N ALA A 143 -30.23 12.25 -5.35
CA ALA A 143 -30.37 10.82 -5.12
C ALA A 143 -29.02 10.12 -4.93
N THR A 144 -28.01 10.47 -5.72
CA THR A 144 -26.63 9.98 -5.54
C THR A 144 -26.10 10.36 -4.16
N SER A 145 -26.16 11.65 -3.80
CA SER A 145 -25.73 12.15 -2.48
C SER A 145 -26.46 11.44 -1.32
N ASN A 146 -27.78 11.24 -1.40
CA ASN A 146 -28.54 10.50 -0.37
C ASN A 146 -28.25 8.98 -0.35
N THR A 147 -27.72 8.42 -1.43
CA THR A 147 -27.32 6.99 -1.52
C THR A 147 -26.01 6.79 -0.76
N LEU A 148 -25.04 7.69 -1.00
CA LEU A 148 -23.72 7.69 -0.37
C LEU A 148 -23.72 8.23 1.07
N LYS A 149 -24.84 8.78 1.56
CA LYS A 149 -24.93 9.41 2.89
C LYS A 149 -24.73 8.44 4.06
N HIS A 150 -25.05 7.16 3.87
CA HIS A 150 -24.91 6.13 4.89
C HIS A 150 -23.86 5.14 4.42
N MET A 151 -22.67 5.25 5.02
CA MET A 151 -21.53 4.39 4.76
C MET A 151 -21.42 3.32 5.86
N PRO A 152 -20.73 2.20 5.59
CA PRO A 152 -20.36 1.23 6.62
C PRO A 152 -19.55 1.85 7.77
N HIS A 153 -19.68 1.30 8.98
CA HIS A 153 -18.91 1.71 10.15
C HIS A 153 -17.39 1.59 9.95
N PHE A 154 -16.89 0.66 9.12
CA PHE A 154 -15.47 0.65 8.76
C PHE A 154 -15.05 1.92 7.99
N VAL A 155 -15.89 2.42 7.08
CA VAL A 155 -15.65 3.66 6.33
C VAL A 155 -15.77 4.88 7.24
N GLU A 156 -16.76 4.91 8.14
CA GLU A 156 -16.87 5.95 9.17
C GLU A 156 -15.63 5.98 10.10
N THR A 157 -15.04 4.81 10.39
CA THR A 157 -13.80 4.72 11.17
C THR A 157 -12.61 5.29 10.39
N LEU A 158 -12.60 5.15 9.06
CA LEU A 158 -11.60 5.74 8.16
C LEU A 158 -11.83 7.22 7.84
N GLU A 159 -12.99 7.82 8.15
CA GLU A 159 -13.28 9.25 7.92
C GLU A 159 -12.13 10.20 8.33
N PRO A 160 -11.42 10.02 9.46
CA PRO A 160 -10.28 10.87 9.82
C PRO A 160 -9.16 10.87 8.78
N MET A 161 -8.95 9.77 8.05
CA MET A 161 -7.93 9.64 6.98
C MET A 161 -8.28 10.45 5.74
N ILE A 162 -9.58 10.49 5.39
CA ILE A 162 -10.07 10.98 4.09
C ILE A 162 -9.75 12.47 3.89
N GLY A 163 -9.46 13.23 4.97
CA GLY A 163 -8.99 14.62 4.92
C GLY A 163 -7.59 14.86 5.50
N LEU A 164 -6.72 13.85 5.63
CA LEU A 164 -5.35 14.07 6.15
C LEU A 164 -4.41 14.72 5.14
N VAL A 165 -4.69 14.60 3.85
CA VAL A 165 -3.91 15.27 2.80
C VAL A 165 -3.98 16.82 2.96
N GLU A 166 -4.97 17.33 3.69
CA GLU A 166 -5.35 18.75 3.77
C GLU A 166 -5.02 19.46 5.11
N ASP A 167 -4.67 18.70 6.15
CA ASP A 167 -4.56 19.17 7.54
C ASP A 167 -3.15 18.93 8.14
N GLU A 168 -2.85 19.55 9.27
CA GLU A 168 -1.66 19.19 10.05
C GLU A 168 -1.87 17.81 10.69
N PHE A 169 -0.89 16.91 10.57
CA PHE A 169 -1.00 15.54 11.08
C PHE A 169 0.35 14.94 11.49
N THR A 170 0.27 13.85 12.24
CA THR A 170 1.41 12.99 12.57
C THR A 170 1.00 11.53 12.34
N VAL A 171 1.72 10.82 11.47
CA VAL A 171 1.65 9.37 11.31
C VAL A 171 2.82 8.78 12.08
N GLU A 172 2.56 8.11 13.19
CA GLU A 172 3.53 7.28 13.91
C GLU A 172 3.45 5.86 13.37
N PHE A 173 4.58 5.18 13.18
CA PHE A 173 4.64 3.77 12.78
C PHE A 173 5.60 2.99 13.67
N ASN A 174 5.34 1.69 13.82
CA ASN A 174 6.22 0.74 14.48
C ASN A 174 6.10 -0.65 13.83
N THR A 175 7.22 -1.36 13.67
CA THR A 175 7.26 -2.75 13.20
C THR A 175 8.45 -3.48 13.81
N LYS A 176 8.39 -4.82 13.80
CA LYS A 176 9.46 -5.68 14.30
C LYS A 176 9.88 -6.68 13.24
N VAL A 177 11.14 -6.61 12.83
CA VAL A 177 11.73 -7.45 11.77
C VAL A 177 12.98 -8.12 12.34
N GLU A 178 13.01 -9.45 12.35
CA GLU A 178 14.17 -10.27 12.79
C GLU A 178 14.78 -9.90 14.18
N GLY A 179 13.99 -9.30 15.07
CA GLY A 179 14.43 -8.87 16.40
C GLY A 179 14.91 -7.41 16.47
N VAL A 180 14.99 -6.71 15.33
CA VAL A 180 15.10 -5.25 15.25
C VAL A 180 13.70 -4.64 15.41
N GLU A 181 13.56 -3.61 16.25
CA GLU A 181 12.34 -2.80 16.33
C GLU A 181 12.58 -1.49 15.57
N ILE A 182 11.72 -1.22 14.58
CA ILE A 182 11.84 -0.07 13.68
C ILE A 182 10.61 0.79 13.86
N GLY A 183 10.81 1.99 14.41
CA GLY A 183 9.75 2.96 14.63
C GLY A 183 10.05 4.30 13.97
N GLY A 184 9.05 5.17 13.92
CA GLY A 184 9.24 6.50 13.39
C GLY A 184 7.96 7.32 13.34
N SER A 185 8.08 8.55 12.85
CA SER A 185 6.94 9.41 12.62
C SER A 185 7.13 10.31 11.41
N PHE A 186 6.13 10.37 10.54
CA PHE A 186 6.01 11.41 9.52
C PHE A 186 5.08 12.51 10.06
N ILE A 187 5.58 13.74 10.09
CA ILE A 187 4.88 14.91 10.65
C ILE A 187 4.68 15.94 9.54
N ASN A 188 3.42 16.26 9.26
CA ASN A 188 3.03 17.30 8.32
C ASN A 188 2.51 18.54 9.08
N SER A 189 3.16 19.68 8.93
CA SER A 189 2.64 20.98 9.38
C SER A 189 2.53 21.97 8.22
N THR A 190 1.84 23.08 8.44
CA THR A 190 1.62 24.13 7.44
C THR A 190 2.90 24.87 6.97
N LYS A 191 4.04 24.68 7.63
CA LYS A 191 5.31 25.37 7.31
C LYS A 191 6.54 24.47 7.26
N GLN A 192 6.40 23.24 7.74
CA GLN A 192 7.51 22.33 7.96
C GLN A 192 6.99 20.89 7.87
N LYS A 193 7.76 20.02 7.22
CA LYS A 193 7.57 18.56 7.31
C LYS A 193 8.76 17.96 8.06
N GLN A 194 8.54 16.88 8.79
CA GLN A 194 9.60 16.16 9.49
C GLN A 194 9.39 14.65 9.38
N VAL A 195 10.50 13.92 9.42
CA VAL A 195 10.53 12.46 9.59
C VAL A 195 11.41 12.16 10.78
N THR A 196 10.90 11.38 11.73
CA THR A 196 11.74 10.69 12.71
C THR A 196 11.88 9.23 12.33
N ALA A 197 13.08 8.69 12.54
CA ALA A 197 13.37 7.27 12.43
C ALA A 197 14.01 6.81 13.74
N LYS A 198 13.66 5.61 14.19
CA LYS A 198 14.24 4.95 15.34
C LYS A 198 14.49 3.49 15.02
N VAL A 199 15.70 3.03 15.29
CA VAL A 199 16.07 1.62 15.15
C VAL A 199 16.59 1.15 16.49
N GLU A 200 15.91 0.16 17.08
CA GLU A 200 16.36 -0.51 18.31
C GLU A 200 16.82 -1.94 17.99
N TYR A 201 18.03 -2.29 18.41
CA TYR A 201 18.61 -3.62 18.27
C TYR A 201 19.46 -3.97 19.48
N ALA A 202 19.31 -5.20 19.99
CA ALA A 202 20.05 -5.71 21.16
C ALA A 202 19.96 -4.85 22.46
N GLY A 203 19.03 -3.89 22.53
CA GLY A 203 18.89 -2.93 23.64
C GLY A 203 19.61 -1.60 23.42
N GLU A 204 20.31 -1.44 22.30
CA GLU A 204 20.82 -0.16 21.80
C GLU A 204 19.78 0.47 20.86
N SER A 205 19.84 1.79 20.71
CA SER A 205 18.84 2.60 20.01
C SER A 205 19.55 3.74 19.29
N ILE A 206 19.30 3.88 17.98
CA ILE A 206 19.73 5.05 17.20
C ILE A 206 18.49 5.83 16.78
N GLU A 207 18.47 7.14 17.05
CA GLU A 207 17.37 8.04 16.68
C GLU A 207 17.82 9.08 15.65
N GLY A 208 17.04 9.25 14.59
CA GLY A 208 17.26 10.24 13.53
C GLY A 208 16.07 11.19 13.39
N LEU A 209 16.36 12.46 13.11
CA LEU A 209 15.38 13.50 12.78
C LEU A 209 15.80 14.19 11.48
N ALA A 210 14.97 14.11 10.46
CA ALA A 210 15.05 14.90 9.24
C ALA A 210 13.86 15.86 9.15
N GLY A 211 14.03 16.99 8.47
CA GLY A 211 12.95 17.93 8.27
C GLY A 211 13.26 18.99 7.22
N ILE A 212 12.20 19.61 6.72
CA ILE A 212 12.26 20.62 5.67
C ILE A 212 11.28 21.75 6.00
N ASP A 213 11.77 22.98 5.98
CA ASP A 213 11.01 24.24 6.08
C ASP A 213 11.29 25.10 4.84
N SER A 214 10.62 26.27 4.71
CA SER A 214 10.66 27.10 3.50
C SER A 214 12.04 27.57 3.05
N ASP A 215 13.03 27.47 3.94
CA ASP A 215 14.35 28.06 3.79
C ASP A 215 15.45 26.99 3.77
N SER A 216 15.20 25.80 4.32
CA SER A 216 16.23 24.78 4.54
C SER A 216 15.73 23.34 4.70
N VAL A 217 16.60 22.40 4.32
CA VAL A 217 16.56 21.00 4.78
C VAL A 217 17.48 20.88 5.99
N LYS A 218 17.06 20.09 6.98
CA LYS A 218 17.84 19.80 8.19
C LYS A 218 17.83 18.31 8.50
N VAL A 219 18.98 17.75 8.86
CA VAL A 219 19.14 16.35 9.26
C VAL A 219 19.99 16.28 10.53
N GLN A 220 19.60 15.42 11.46
CA GLN A 220 20.34 15.18 12.70
C GLN A 220 20.20 13.70 13.09
N VAL A 221 21.33 13.09 13.49
CA VAL A 221 21.38 11.77 14.14
C VAL A 221 22.28 11.93 15.36
N PRO A 222 21.74 12.22 16.56
CA PRO A 222 22.52 12.64 17.73
C PRO A 222 23.57 11.61 18.17
N ASP A 223 23.31 10.33 17.93
CA ASP A 223 24.20 9.21 18.27
C ASP A 223 25.42 9.10 17.32
N LEU A 224 25.39 9.76 16.16
CA LEU A 224 26.50 9.81 15.20
C LEU A 224 27.19 11.18 15.20
N SER A 225 26.44 12.27 15.42
CA SER A 225 27.01 13.62 15.52
C SER A 225 26.13 14.57 16.33
N LYS A 226 26.79 15.44 17.10
CA LYS A 226 26.16 16.52 17.88
C LYS A 226 25.78 17.73 16.99
N LYS A 227 26.16 17.71 15.70
CA LYS A 227 25.85 18.76 14.72
C LYS A 227 24.43 18.56 14.15
N VAL A 228 23.83 19.65 13.68
CA VAL A 228 22.63 19.65 12.84
C VAL A 228 23.08 19.97 11.42
N PHE A 229 22.95 19.02 10.51
CA PHE A 229 23.29 19.22 9.11
C PHE A 229 22.22 20.08 8.44
N VAL A 230 22.61 21.18 7.81
CA VAL A 230 21.69 22.13 7.19
C VAL A 230 22.09 22.35 5.73
N TYR A 231 21.10 22.33 4.84
CA TYR A 231 21.25 22.78 3.45
C TYR A 231 20.24 23.90 3.19
N ASN A 232 20.72 25.09 2.81
CA ASN A 232 19.88 26.26 2.63
C ASN A 232 19.59 26.51 1.14
N TYR A 233 18.57 25.83 0.63
CA TYR A 233 18.17 25.86 -0.79
C TYR A 233 17.64 27.22 -1.30
N LYS A 234 17.69 28.27 -0.48
CA LYS A 234 17.31 29.65 -0.79
C LYS A 234 18.49 30.64 -0.86
N LYS A 235 19.72 30.17 -0.64
CA LYS A 235 20.95 30.96 -0.74
C LYS A 235 21.82 30.43 -1.89
N ASP A 236 22.83 31.22 -2.24
CA ASP A 236 23.97 30.73 -2.99
C ASP A 236 24.62 29.60 -2.17
N ASN A 237 24.83 28.44 -2.80
CA ASN A 237 25.52 27.29 -2.24
C ASN A 237 26.68 26.98 -3.20
N THR A 238 27.91 26.93 -2.70
CA THR A 238 29.13 26.71 -3.51
C THR A 238 30.13 25.77 -2.81
N GLY A 239 29.63 24.86 -1.98
CA GLY A 239 30.41 23.85 -1.27
C GLY A 239 30.76 22.65 -2.14
N TYR A 240 31.66 21.81 -1.65
CA TYR A 240 32.22 20.68 -2.41
C TYR A 240 31.17 19.67 -2.91
N ILE A 241 30.12 19.41 -2.11
CA ILE A 241 29.02 18.51 -2.51
C ILE A 241 28.18 19.14 -3.63
N VAL A 242 28.02 20.47 -3.65
CA VAL A 242 27.29 21.20 -4.70
C VAL A 242 28.07 21.12 -6.02
N ASP A 243 29.38 21.38 -5.98
CA ASP A 243 30.29 21.24 -7.12
C ASP A 243 30.31 19.79 -7.68
N MET A 244 30.19 18.78 -6.81
CA MET A 244 30.14 17.37 -7.20
C MET A 244 28.82 16.96 -7.87
N ILE A 245 27.69 17.52 -7.41
CA ILE A 245 26.37 17.29 -7.99
C ILE A 245 26.21 18.05 -9.31
N GLY A 246 26.68 19.31 -9.36
CA GLY A 246 26.63 20.20 -10.52
C GLY A 246 25.38 21.10 -10.55
N ASP A 247 25.55 22.32 -11.05
CA ASP A 247 24.56 23.42 -11.03
C ASP A 247 23.16 23.01 -11.53
N GLU A 248 23.10 22.25 -12.64
CA GLU A 248 21.86 21.80 -13.30
C GLU A 248 20.96 20.99 -12.34
N TYR A 249 21.54 19.97 -11.70
CA TYR A 249 20.83 19.13 -10.73
C TYR A 249 20.52 19.88 -9.42
N ILE A 250 21.31 20.89 -9.05
CA ILE A 250 21.10 21.67 -7.82
C ILE A 250 19.88 22.58 -7.94
N ASP A 251 19.68 23.23 -9.08
CA ASP A 251 18.47 24.04 -9.33
C ASP A 251 17.19 23.17 -9.28
N LEU A 252 17.24 21.96 -9.86
CA LEU A 252 16.16 20.96 -9.81
C LEU A 252 15.87 20.47 -8.38
N ILE A 253 16.91 20.19 -7.58
CA ILE A 253 16.78 19.85 -6.16
C ILE A 253 16.12 21.01 -5.40
N ASN A 254 16.60 22.25 -5.57
CA ASN A 254 16.09 23.42 -4.88
C ASN A 254 14.60 23.70 -5.19
N SER A 255 14.21 23.54 -6.46
CA SER A 255 12.81 23.63 -6.92
C SER A 255 11.93 22.56 -6.27
N THR A 256 12.40 21.32 -6.25
CA THR A 256 11.69 20.17 -5.64
C THR A 256 11.48 20.38 -4.13
N LEU A 257 12.52 20.85 -3.42
CA LEU A 257 12.47 21.16 -1.99
C LEU A 257 11.46 22.28 -1.68
N GLU A 258 11.44 23.36 -2.48
CA GLU A 258 10.44 24.42 -2.36
C GLU A 258 9.01 23.89 -2.57
N GLN A 259 8.79 23.02 -3.55
CA GLN A 259 7.47 22.45 -3.80
C GLN A 259 7.00 21.58 -2.64
N ILE A 260 7.86 20.73 -2.07
CA ILE A 260 7.53 19.88 -0.92
C ILE A 260 6.92 20.73 0.20
N VAL A 261 7.50 21.89 0.53
CA VAL A 261 6.95 22.79 1.57
C VAL A 261 5.73 23.59 1.10
N SER A 262 5.67 23.95 -0.19
CA SER A 262 4.64 24.84 -0.75
C SER A 262 3.27 24.19 -1.00
N THR A 263 3.13 22.87 -0.82
CA THR A 263 1.87 22.10 -0.94
C THR A 263 0.85 22.36 0.19
N GLY A 264 0.82 23.58 0.73
CA GLY A 264 -0.10 24.00 1.78
C GLY A 264 -1.54 24.24 1.30
N LYS A 265 -2.48 24.07 2.23
CA LYS A 265 -3.94 24.20 2.13
C LYS A 265 -4.51 25.09 1.00
N SER A 266 -3.97 26.29 0.80
CA SER A 266 -4.48 27.24 -0.21
C SER A 266 -4.34 26.79 -1.66
N SER A 267 -3.37 25.93 -1.97
CA SER A 267 -3.12 25.45 -3.33
C SER A 267 -4.02 24.26 -3.65
N THR A 268 -4.12 23.28 -2.74
CA THR A 268 -4.99 22.10 -2.90
C THR A 268 -6.47 22.49 -2.90
N ASP A 269 -6.92 23.35 -1.97
CA ASP A 269 -8.29 23.91 -1.94
C ASP A 269 -8.66 24.56 -3.30
N LYS A 270 -7.68 25.15 -4.00
CA LYS A 270 -7.87 25.78 -5.31
C LYS A 270 -7.95 24.74 -6.43
N ILE A 271 -7.06 23.74 -6.45
CA ILE A 271 -7.05 22.68 -7.47
C ILE A 271 -8.33 21.86 -7.40
N GLU A 272 -8.70 21.37 -6.21
CA GLU A 272 -9.92 20.59 -6.01
C GLU A 272 -11.15 21.37 -6.47
N LYS A 273 -11.17 22.69 -6.20
CA LYS A 273 -12.23 23.56 -6.66
C LYS A 273 -12.21 23.77 -8.17
N ASP A 274 -11.05 24.05 -8.78
CA ASP A 274 -10.92 24.30 -10.22
C ASP A 274 -11.32 23.03 -11.01
N VAL A 275 -10.86 21.84 -10.57
CA VAL A 275 -11.27 20.51 -11.08
C VAL A 275 -12.77 20.28 -10.86
N ALA A 276 -13.29 20.55 -9.65
CA ALA A 276 -14.72 20.40 -9.37
C ALA A 276 -15.58 21.37 -10.21
N ASP A 277 -15.11 22.58 -10.51
CA ASP A 277 -15.81 23.55 -11.36
C ASP A 277 -15.81 23.11 -12.84
N VAL A 278 -14.73 22.49 -13.35
CA VAL A 278 -14.69 21.81 -14.67
C VAL A 278 -15.73 20.70 -14.74
N VAL A 279 -15.69 19.76 -13.80
CA VAL A 279 -16.63 18.65 -13.69
C VAL A 279 -18.08 19.16 -13.59
N LEU A 280 -18.33 20.15 -12.73
CA LEU A 280 -19.65 20.73 -12.51
C LEU A 280 -20.17 21.49 -13.73
N LYS A 281 -19.29 22.03 -14.58
CA LYS A 281 -19.64 22.65 -15.87
C LYS A 281 -20.15 21.60 -16.85
N GLU A 282 -19.45 20.47 -17.01
CA GLU A 282 -19.90 19.40 -17.91
C GLU A 282 -21.18 18.72 -17.39
N LEU A 283 -21.29 18.42 -16.09
CA LEU A 283 -22.55 17.94 -15.51
C LEU A 283 -23.76 18.88 -15.73
N LYS A 284 -23.53 20.19 -15.87
CA LYS A 284 -24.58 21.18 -16.20
C LYS A 284 -24.93 21.20 -17.69
N SER A 285 -24.04 20.75 -18.57
CA SER A 285 -24.30 20.64 -20.02
C SER A 285 -25.23 19.45 -20.33
N LEU A 286 -25.10 18.35 -19.57
CA LEU A 286 -25.88 17.12 -19.70
C LEU A 286 -27.40 17.35 -19.62
N LYS A 287 -28.11 16.86 -20.64
CA LYS A 287 -29.56 17.03 -20.81
C LYS A 287 -30.34 15.82 -20.31
N PHE A 288 -30.68 15.85 -19.02
CA PHE A 288 -31.53 14.83 -18.43
C PHE A 288 -32.98 14.92 -18.93
N LYS A 289 -33.46 13.86 -19.57
CA LYS A 289 -34.88 13.63 -19.89
C LYS A 289 -35.50 12.70 -18.84
N SER A 290 -36.80 12.43 -18.95
CA SER A 290 -37.45 11.39 -18.15
C SER A 290 -37.60 10.19 -19.05
N THR A 291 -37.18 9.01 -18.59
CA THR A 291 -37.42 7.76 -19.29
C THR A 291 -38.63 7.04 -18.68
N ALA A 292 -38.85 5.78 -19.06
CA ALA A 292 -39.85 4.92 -18.48
C ALA A 292 -39.67 4.77 -16.95
N LYS A 293 -40.66 4.16 -16.31
CA LYS A 293 -40.46 3.60 -14.98
C LYS A 293 -40.14 2.13 -15.16
N GLU A 294 -39.12 1.68 -14.47
CA GLU A 294 -38.74 0.27 -14.39
C GLU A 294 -38.80 -0.21 -12.95
N GLU A 295 -38.85 -1.52 -12.80
CA GLU A 295 -38.98 -2.21 -11.52
C GLU A 295 -37.62 -2.74 -11.10
N PHE A 296 -37.18 -2.38 -9.89
CA PHE A 296 -35.93 -2.85 -9.32
C PHE A 296 -36.17 -3.38 -7.91
N THR A 297 -35.45 -4.43 -7.53
CA THR A 297 -35.48 -4.95 -6.16
C THR A 297 -34.73 -3.97 -5.24
N VAL A 298 -35.41 -3.49 -4.19
CA VAL A 298 -34.87 -2.62 -3.15
C VAL A 298 -35.37 -3.10 -1.79
N ASN A 299 -34.45 -3.45 -0.89
CA ASN A 299 -34.72 -4.01 0.42
C ASN A 299 -35.69 -5.21 0.33
N GLU A 300 -35.30 -6.22 -0.47
CA GLU A 300 -36.04 -7.45 -0.78
C GLU A 300 -37.42 -7.24 -1.44
N LYS A 301 -37.69 -6.05 -2.00
CA LYS A 301 -39.00 -5.70 -2.58
C LYS A 301 -38.84 -5.06 -3.94
N ASP A 302 -39.56 -5.61 -4.90
CA ASP A 302 -39.63 -5.03 -6.24
C ASP A 302 -40.44 -3.73 -6.20
N VAL A 303 -39.82 -2.63 -6.66
CA VAL A 303 -40.39 -1.29 -6.59
C VAL A 303 -40.24 -0.55 -7.92
N MET A 304 -41.35 0.03 -8.37
CA MET A 304 -41.37 0.91 -9.55
C MET A 304 -40.61 2.22 -9.28
N CYS A 305 -39.44 2.36 -9.89
CA CYS A 305 -38.54 3.49 -9.79
C CYS A 305 -38.90 4.61 -10.77
N LYS A 306 -38.40 5.83 -10.53
CA LYS A 306 -38.51 6.94 -11.49
C LYS A 306 -37.22 7.04 -12.29
N GLY A 307 -37.29 6.79 -13.60
CA GLY A 307 -36.16 6.90 -14.51
C GLY A 307 -35.87 8.33 -14.97
N TYR A 308 -34.58 8.67 -14.99
CA TYR A 308 -34.02 9.89 -15.56
C TYR A 308 -32.83 9.52 -16.44
N GLN A 309 -32.96 9.68 -17.75
CA GLN A 309 -31.93 9.30 -18.72
C GLN A 309 -31.17 10.53 -19.20
N THR A 310 -29.87 10.40 -19.42
CA THR A 310 -29.01 11.36 -20.15
C THR A 310 -28.15 10.58 -21.15
N THR A 311 -27.49 11.30 -22.04
CA THR A 311 -26.48 10.76 -22.95
C THR A 311 -25.15 11.43 -22.61
N ILE A 312 -24.05 10.68 -22.67
CA ILE A 312 -22.68 11.15 -22.49
C ILE A 312 -21.94 10.86 -23.79
N THR A 313 -21.23 11.87 -24.30
CA THR A 313 -20.40 11.73 -25.50
C THR A 313 -18.93 11.65 -25.11
N GLY A 314 -18.06 11.17 -26.01
CA GLY A 314 -16.61 11.24 -25.82
C GLY A 314 -16.11 12.65 -25.50
N GLU A 315 -16.64 13.68 -26.19
CA GLU A 315 -16.39 15.10 -25.89
C GLU A 315 -16.66 15.46 -24.41
N ASN A 316 -17.71 14.89 -23.77
CA ASN A 316 -18.00 15.16 -22.37
C ASN A 316 -16.96 14.54 -21.41
N ILE A 317 -16.45 13.34 -21.75
CA ILE A 317 -15.40 12.67 -20.98
C ILE A 317 -14.07 13.40 -21.17
N TRP A 318 -13.72 13.73 -22.41
CA TRP A 318 -12.51 14.47 -22.74
C TRP A 318 -12.45 15.85 -22.08
N ASN A 319 -13.55 16.61 -22.10
CA ASN A 319 -13.66 17.90 -21.41
C ASN A 319 -13.40 17.79 -19.89
N ILE A 320 -13.77 16.68 -19.26
CA ILE A 320 -13.47 16.42 -17.85
C ILE A 320 -11.99 16.08 -17.68
N ILE A 321 -11.44 15.16 -18.48
CA ILE A 321 -10.06 14.67 -18.34
C ILE A 321 -9.06 15.79 -18.64
N ASN A 322 -9.10 16.37 -19.85
CA ASN A 322 -8.23 17.46 -20.25
C ASN A 322 -8.46 18.70 -19.37
N GLY A 323 -9.71 19.07 -19.09
CA GLY A 323 -10.00 20.21 -18.22
C GLY A 323 -9.47 20.05 -16.79
N SER A 324 -9.48 18.83 -16.24
CA SER A 324 -8.88 18.54 -14.92
C SER A 324 -7.36 18.54 -14.98
N TYR A 325 -6.77 17.98 -16.04
CA TYR A 325 -5.33 18.03 -16.28
C TYR A 325 -4.79 19.46 -16.36
N GLN A 326 -5.43 20.32 -17.16
CA GLN A 326 -5.09 21.75 -17.23
C GLN A 326 -5.27 22.46 -15.89
N ALA A 327 -6.33 22.14 -15.12
CA ALA A 327 -6.52 22.71 -13.78
C ALA A 327 -5.43 22.27 -12.78
N VAL A 328 -4.82 21.09 -12.96
CA VAL A 328 -3.64 20.65 -12.20
C VAL A 328 -2.40 21.43 -12.67
N LEU A 329 -2.12 21.49 -13.97
CA LEU A 329 -0.96 22.21 -14.55
C LEU A 329 -0.93 23.70 -14.18
N ASP A 330 -2.06 24.40 -14.29
CA ASP A 330 -2.22 25.84 -13.95
C ASP A 330 -1.86 26.16 -12.48
N ASN A 331 -1.86 25.14 -11.61
CA ASN A 331 -1.57 25.27 -10.18
C ASN A 331 -0.25 24.58 -9.75
N TYR A 332 0.27 23.63 -10.53
CA TYR A 332 1.50 22.88 -10.28
C TYR A 332 2.52 23.00 -11.43
N LYS A 333 2.81 24.24 -11.84
CA LYS A 333 3.74 24.48 -12.95
C LYS A 333 5.12 23.81 -12.77
N SER A 334 5.64 23.77 -11.54
CA SER A 334 6.91 23.09 -11.21
C SER A 334 6.87 21.57 -11.40
N VAL A 335 5.70 20.92 -11.33
CA VAL A 335 5.57 19.48 -11.65
C VAL A 335 5.70 19.26 -13.15
N ALA A 336 5.15 20.16 -13.97
CA ALA A 336 5.33 20.10 -15.41
C ALA A 336 6.81 20.24 -15.77
N ASP A 337 7.46 21.28 -15.22
CA ASP A 337 8.90 21.53 -15.43
C ASP A 337 9.75 20.32 -14.95
N ALA A 338 9.45 19.73 -13.78
CA ALA A 338 10.19 18.57 -13.25
C ALA A 338 9.94 17.25 -14.01
N LEU A 339 8.74 17.04 -14.60
CA LEU A 339 8.45 15.86 -15.42
C LEU A 339 9.15 15.93 -16.77
N ASP A 340 9.30 17.13 -17.35
CA ASP A 340 10.06 17.38 -18.58
C ASP A 340 11.55 17.00 -18.39
N GLU A 341 12.11 17.31 -17.22
CA GLU A 341 13.51 17.09 -16.89
C GLU A 341 13.82 15.64 -16.43
N TYR A 342 13.05 15.09 -15.48
CA TYR A 342 13.26 13.73 -14.94
C TYR A 342 12.76 12.60 -15.85
N GLY A 343 11.94 12.88 -16.85
CA GLY A 343 11.35 11.86 -17.74
C GLY A 343 12.37 10.97 -18.46
N THR A 344 13.61 11.44 -18.58
CA THR A 344 14.53 11.15 -19.68
C THR A 344 15.49 9.97 -19.49
N TYR A 345 15.62 9.39 -18.28
CA TYR A 345 16.70 8.42 -18.01
C TYR A 345 16.30 7.04 -17.47
N GLU A 346 15.23 6.91 -16.67
CA GLU A 346 14.96 5.63 -15.98
C GLU A 346 14.05 4.66 -16.78
N TYR A 347 13.26 5.18 -17.73
CA TYR A 347 12.31 4.37 -18.53
C TYR A 347 12.56 4.38 -20.05
N GLY A 348 13.59 5.06 -20.53
CA GLY A 348 13.89 5.17 -21.98
C GLY A 348 12.84 5.95 -22.78
N ILE A 349 12.16 6.89 -22.11
CA ILE A 349 11.21 7.83 -22.69
C ILE A 349 11.97 9.16 -22.79
N ASP A 350 12.30 9.62 -24.00
CA ASP A 350 13.18 10.80 -24.18
C ASP A 350 12.55 12.13 -23.68
N ASP A 351 11.25 12.14 -23.36
CA ASP A 351 10.49 13.27 -22.82
C ASP A 351 9.13 12.76 -22.25
N TYR A 352 8.91 12.92 -20.94
CA TYR A 352 7.66 12.47 -20.28
C TYR A 352 6.49 13.44 -20.49
N SER A 353 6.74 14.71 -20.79
CA SER A 353 5.69 15.66 -21.15
C SER A 353 5.14 15.31 -22.54
N THR A 354 6.01 15.06 -23.53
CA THR A 354 5.64 14.50 -24.84
C THR A 354 4.95 13.14 -24.70
N TYR A 355 5.39 12.26 -23.78
CA TYR A 355 4.69 10.99 -23.52
C TYR A 355 3.26 11.20 -23.02
N LEU A 356 3.06 12.04 -22.00
CA LEU A 356 1.73 12.39 -21.50
C LEU A 356 0.86 13.06 -22.56
N GLU A 357 1.42 13.98 -23.38
CA GLU A 357 0.71 14.57 -24.51
C GLU A 357 0.33 13.52 -25.56
N SER A 358 1.16 12.50 -25.80
CA SER A 358 0.86 11.42 -26.73
C SER A 358 -0.23 10.46 -26.23
N GLU A 359 -0.23 10.13 -24.93
CA GLU A 359 -1.29 9.33 -24.28
C GLU A 359 -2.61 10.11 -24.22
N LEU A 360 -2.54 11.42 -23.94
CA LEU A 360 -3.70 12.32 -24.00
C LEU A 360 -4.25 12.44 -25.42
N SER A 361 -3.40 12.56 -26.45
CA SER A 361 -3.82 12.58 -27.85
C SER A 361 -4.44 11.24 -28.27
N TYR A 362 -3.88 10.10 -27.84
CA TYR A 362 -4.45 8.79 -28.11
C TYR A 362 -5.83 8.63 -27.44
N LEU A 363 -5.97 9.13 -26.21
CA LEU A 363 -7.24 9.16 -25.50
C LEU A 363 -8.27 10.09 -26.16
N GLU A 364 -7.86 11.25 -26.68
CA GLU A 364 -8.71 12.16 -27.47
C GLU A 364 -9.21 11.44 -28.73
N ASP A 365 -8.34 10.79 -29.49
CA ASP A 365 -8.70 10.00 -30.68
C ASP A 365 -9.66 8.84 -30.35
N GLU A 366 -9.43 8.09 -29.28
CA GLU A 366 -10.32 6.99 -28.86
C GLU A 366 -11.70 7.52 -28.42
N LEU A 367 -11.75 8.64 -27.70
CA LEU A 367 -13.00 9.29 -27.28
C LEU A 367 -13.75 9.95 -28.45
N ASP A 368 -13.06 10.51 -29.45
CA ASP A 368 -13.70 11.07 -30.66
C ASP A 368 -14.39 9.99 -31.51
N ASN A 369 -13.95 8.72 -31.40
CA ASN A 369 -14.56 7.57 -32.05
C ASN A 369 -15.58 6.83 -31.14
N MET A 370 -15.73 7.24 -29.87
CA MET A 370 -16.64 6.62 -28.91
C MET A 370 -18.11 6.89 -29.27
N GLU A 371 -18.96 5.88 -29.20
CA GLU A 371 -20.41 6.05 -29.39
C GLU A 371 -21.09 6.76 -28.20
N ASP A 372 -22.27 7.33 -28.45
CA ASP A 372 -23.06 8.11 -27.48
C ASP A 372 -23.62 7.21 -26.36
N VAL A 373 -22.90 7.08 -25.24
CA VAL A 373 -23.31 6.24 -24.10
C VAL A 373 -24.59 6.78 -23.45
N VAL A 374 -25.63 5.95 -23.38
CA VAL A 374 -26.92 6.33 -22.80
C VAL A 374 -27.02 5.80 -21.36
N ILE A 375 -27.21 6.71 -20.40
CA ILE A 375 -27.23 6.37 -18.97
C ILE A 375 -28.59 6.71 -18.33
N SER A 376 -29.22 5.69 -17.79
CA SER A 376 -30.54 5.71 -17.14
C SER A 376 -30.41 5.59 -15.61
N PHE A 377 -30.75 6.67 -14.89
CA PHE A 377 -30.73 6.72 -13.42
C PHE A 377 -32.11 6.44 -12.84
N TYR A 378 -32.24 5.37 -12.05
CA TYR A 378 -33.49 4.95 -11.43
C TYR A 378 -33.56 5.31 -9.96
N ILE A 379 -34.54 6.13 -9.58
CA ILE A 379 -34.63 6.73 -8.25
C ILE A 379 -35.85 6.21 -7.48
N TYR A 380 -35.60 5.72 -6.26
CA TYR A 380 -36.62 5.32 -5.28
C TYR A 380 -36.38 6.03 -3.94
N LYS A 381 -37.41 6.66 -3.37
CA LYS A 381 -37.36 7.42 -2.10
C LYS A 381 -36.20 8.45 -2.01
N ASN A 382 -35.88 9.12 -3.12
CA ASN A 382 -34.77 10.07 -3.24
C ASN A 382 -33.37 9.45 -3.01
N GLN A 383 -33.21 8.17 -3.34
CA GLN A 383 -31.93 7.47 -3.47
C GLN A 383 -31.90 6.73 -4.81
N LEU A 384 -30.70 6.42 -5.30
CA LEU A 384 -30.52 5.52 -6.44
C LEU A 384 -31.01 4.12 -6.05
N ALA A 385 -31.69 3.48 -7.00
CA ALA A 385 -32.07 2.07 -6.96
C ALA A 385 -31.31 1.29 -8.03
N ALA A 386 -31.08 1.91 -9.19
CA ALA A 386 -30.12 1.42 -10.18
C ALA A 386 -29.53 2.57 -11.01
N ILE A 387 -28.38 2.32 -11.62
CA ILE A 387 -27.88 3.00 -12.81
C ILE A 387 -27.84 1.93 -13.90
N VAL A 388 -28.42 2.21 -15.06
CA VAL A 388 -28.35 1.34 -16.23
C VAL A 388 -27.60 2.08 -17.33
N VAL A 389 -26.68 1.39 -18.00
CA VAL A 389 -25.94 1.89 -19.15
C VAL A 389 -26.33 1.07 -20.37
N GLU A 390 -26.89 1.76 -21.35
CA GLU A 390 -27.28 1.28 -22.67
C GLU A 390 -26.15 1.69 -23.65
N ASP A 391 -25.54 0.73 -24.34
CA ASP A 391 -24.37 0.90 -25.21
C ASP A 391 -24.43 -0.14 -26.35
N GLU A 392 -24.22 0.27 -27.61
CA GLU A 392 -24.42 -0.60 -28.79
C GLU A 392 -23.31 -1.63 -29.01
N ASP A 393 -22.13 -1.46 -28.36
CA ASP A 393 -21.04 -2.46 -28.39
C ASP A 393 -21.31 -3.69 -27.49
N PHE A 394 -22.40 -3.68 -26.72
CA PHE A 394 -22.72 -4.69 -25.71
C PHE A 394 -23.97 -5.48 -26.09
N ASP A 395 -23.91 -6.82 -26.02
CA ASP A 395 -25.07 -7.70 -26.26
C ASP A 395 -26.20 -7.51 -25.21
N ASP A 396 -25.86 -7.00 -24.01
CA ASP A 396 -26.76 -6.79 -22.87
C ASP A 396 -26.37 -5.54 -22.04
N ASP A 397 -27.35 -4.71 -21.69
CA ASP A 397 -27.21 -3.52 -20.83
C ASP A 397 -26.43 -3.80 -19.53
N ILE A 398 -25.66 -2.80 -19.05
CA ILE A 398 -24.98 -2.87 -17.76
C ILE A 398 -25.84 -2.21 -16.67
N GLU A 399 -26.33 -3.01 -15.71
CA GLU A 399 -27.06 -2.51 -14.54
C GLU A 399 -26.19 -2.53 -13.26
N LEU A 400 -25.98 -1.37 -12.63
CA LEU A 400 -25.52 -1.27 -11.24
C LEU A 400 -26.72 -1.06 -10.31
N CYS A 401 -27.18 -2.12 -9.67
CA CYS A 401 -28.33 -2.12 -8.75
C CYS A 401 -27.92 -1.90 -7.29
N PHE A 402 -28.57 -0.95 -6.64
CA PHE A 402 -28.44 -0.64 -5.21
C PHE A 402 -29.60 -1.28 -4.44
N GLU A 403 -29.49 -2.61 -4.27
CA GLU A 403 -30.51 -3.46 -3.64
C GLU A 403 -30.68 -3.12 -2.16
N GLY A 404 -29.60 -2.76 -1.46
CA GLY A 404 -29.62 -2.23 -0.10
C GLY A 404 -30.15 -3.19 0.98
N GLY A 405 -30.39 -2.64 2.17
CA GLY A 405 -30.94 -3.34 3.33
C GLY A 405 -31.30 -2.34 4.43
N ASP A 406 -30.60 -2.38 5.56
CA ASP A 406 -30.62 -1.35 6.60
C ASP A 406 -30.20 0.03 6.04
N TYR A 407 -29.23 0.04 5.13
CA TYR A 407 -28.82 1.21 4.35
C TYR A 407 -28.63 0.87 2.86
N ARG A 408 -28.48 1.90 2.01
CA ARG A 408 -28.60 1.75 0.56
C ARG A 408 -27.42 1.02 -0.11
N LEU A 409 -26.21 1.19 0.41
CA LEU A 409 -24.99 0.60 -0.13
C LEU A 409 -24.68 -0.80 0.41
N GLN A 410 -25.52 -1.33 1.30
CA GLN A 410 -25.24 -2.61 1.99
C GLN A 410 -25.19 -3.79 1.03
N ASN A 411 -26.12 -3.85 0.06
CA ASN A 411 -26.17 -4.87 -0.98
C ASN A 411 -26.16 -4.19 -2.35
N ILE A 412 -25.22 -4.57 -3.22
CA ILE A 412 -25.03 -4.00 -4.55
C ILE A 412 -24.79 -5.12 -5.55
N THR A 413 -25.48 -5.08 -6.69
CA THR A 413 -25.30 -6.05 -7.77
C THR A 413 -24.97 -5.33 -9.08
N LEU A 414 -23.82 -5.64 -9.67
CA LEU A 414 -23.52 -5.34 -11.07
C LEU A 414 -24.07 -6.48 -11.95
N LYS A 415 -24.71 -6.15 -13.06
CA LYS A 415 -25.31 -7.10 -14.01
C LYS A 415 -24.95 -6.72 -15.44
N SER A 416 -24.69 -7.74 -16.27
CA SER A 416 -24.83 -7.69 -17.73
C SER A 416 -25.18 -9.12 -18.18
N GLY A 417 -26.20 -9.29 -19.02
CA GLY A 417 -26.63 -10.60 -19.52
C GLY A 417 -26.88 -11.66 -18.43
N SER A 418 -26.11 -12.75 -18.45
CA SER A 418 -26.06 -13.78 -17.38
C SER A 418 -25.05 -13.51 -16.27
N TYR A 419 -24.13 -12.56 -16.47
CA TYR A 419 -23.00 -12.28 -15.59
C TYR A 419 -23.37 -11.34 -14.44
N ARG A 420 -22.96 -11.66 -13.21
CA ARG A 420 -23.24 -10.88 -12.01
C ARG A 420 -22.01 -10.75 -11.12
N ILE A 421 -21.74 -9.54 -10.63
CA ILE A 421 -20.89 -9.33 -9.45
C ILE A 421 -21.80 -8.86 -8.33
N VAL A 422 -21.83 -9.58 -7.21
CA VAL A 422 -22.69 -9.30 -6.06
C VAL A 422 -21.82 -8.95 -4.86
N LEU A 423 -22.04 -7.77 -4.29
CA LEU A 423 -21.61 -7.38 -2.96
C LEU A 423 -22.79 -7.62 -2.01
N ASP A 424 -22.66 -8.61 -1.14
CA ASP A 424 -23.61 -8.88 -0.05
C ASP A 424 -23.07 -8.30 1.26
N GLY A 425 -23.87 -7.52 1.97
CA GLY A 425 -23.54 -6.90 3.25
C GLY A 425 -24.52 -7.27 4.36
N SER A 426 -24.01 -7.34 5.60
CA SER A 426 -24.80 -7.58 6.80
C SER A 426 -24.18 -6.86 8.01
N ASP A 427 -25.02 -6.41 8.94
CA ASP A 427 -24.61 -5.88 10.25
C ASP A 427 -25.46 -6.56 11.33
N ASP A 428 -24.84 -7.05 12.39
CA ASP A 428 -25.51 -7.68 13.53
C ASP A 428 -25.71 -6.75 14.75
N GLY A 429 -25.30 -5.48 14.64
CA GLY A 429 -25.31 -4.50 15.72
C GLY A 429 -24.01 -4.45 16.52
N THR A 430 -23.02 -5.28 16.16
CA THR A 430 -21.62 -5.22 16.66
C THR A 430 -20.58 -5.42 15.56
N LYS A 431 -20.98 -6.00 14.42
CA LYS A 431 -20.09 -6.52 13.41
C LYS A 431 -20.71 -6.42 12.02
N GLU A 432 -19.99 -5.74 11.14
CA GLU A 432 -20.25 -5.70 9.71
C GLU A 432 -19.56 -6.88 9.01
N LYS A 433 -20.21 -7.41 7.97
CA LYS A 433 -19.60 -8.37 7.04
C LYS A 433 -20.00 -8.01 5.62
N PHE A 434 -19.01 -8.01 4.73
CA PHE A 434 -19.19 -7.87 3.29
C PHE A 434 -18.61 -9.08 2.57
N LYS A 435 -19.25 -9.49 1.47
CA LYS A 435 -18.78 -10.59 0.62
C LYS A 435 -18.98 -10.24 -0.84
N VAL A 436 -17.93 -10.36 -1.64
CA VAL A 436 -17.96 -10.16 -3.09
C VAL A 436 -18.00 -11.51 -3.78
N ARG A 437 -18.96 -11.71 -4.68
CA ARG A 437 -19.20 -12.96 -5.39
C ARG A 437 -19.39 -12.72 -6.88
N GLU A 438 -18.65 -13.45 -7.70
CA GLU A 438 -18.89 -13.55 -9.14
C GLU A 438 -19.91 -14.67 -9.40
N LYS A 439 -20.82 -14.47 -10.34
CA LYS A 439 -21.72 -15.51 -10.84
C LYS A 439 -21.81 -15.42 -12.36
N ASP A 440 -21.58 -16.55 -13.03
CA ASP A 440 -21.88 -16.71 -14.45
C ASP A 440 -22.76 -17.95 -14.64
N GLY A 441 -23.97 -17.72 -15.14
CA GLY A 441 -24.98 -18.75 -15.38
C GLY A 441 -25.41 -19.50 -14.10
N ARG A 442 -24.74 -20.61 -13.80
CA ARG A 442 -24.99 -21.44 -12.59
C ARG A 442 -23.81 -21.49 -11.63
N ASP A 443 -22.64 -21.06 -12.08
CA ASP A 443 -21.44 -21.10 -11.25
C ASP A 443 -21.43 -19.87 -10.33
N THR A 444 -20.78 -20.00 -9.19
CA THR A 444 -20.65 -18.90 -8.21
C THR A 444 -19.30 -19.04 -7.54
N TYR A 445 -18.51 -17.98 -7.62
CA TYR A 445 -17.16 -17.90 -7.08
C TYR A 445 -17.12 -16.81 -6.01
N ASP A 446 -16.59 -17.13 -4.84
CA ASP A 446 -16.35 -16.15 -3.78
C ASP A 446 -15.01 -15.46 -4.08
N ILE A 447 -15.02 -14.16 -4.37
CA ILE A 447 -13.81 -13.40 -4.72
C ILE A 447 -13.13 -12.89 -3.45
N ALA A 448 -13.91 -12.22 -2.61
CA ALA A 448 -13.41 -11.58 -1.40
C ALA A 448 -14.45 -11.59 -0.28
N SER A 449 -13.99 -11.52 0.96
CA SER A 449 -14.82 -11.16 2.10
C SER A 449 -14.09 -10.26 3.10
N PHE A 450 -14.86 -9.45 3.80
CA PHE A 450 -14.41 -8.51 4.82
C PHE A 450 -15.32 -8.67 6.04
N GLU A 451 -14.73 -8.74 7.22
CA GLU A 451 -15.43 -8.73 8.50
C GLU A 451 -14.82 -7.65 9.38
N TYR A 452 -15.65 -6.79 9.99
CA TYR A 452 -15.20 -5.74 10.91
C TYR A 452 -16.12 -5.68 12.14
N ASN A 453 -15.54 -5.88 13.32
CA ASN A 453 -16.22 -5.70 14.59
C ASN A 453 -15.86 -4.32 15.18
N TYR A 454 -16.77 -3.37 15.03
CA TYR A 454 -16.54 -1.97 15.43
C TYR A 454 -16.50 -1.74 16.95
N GLU A 455 -16.89 -2.72 17.77
CA GLU A 455 -16.69 -2.66 19.23
C GLU A 455 -15.23 -2.93 19.64
N SER A 456 -14.54 -3.87 18.97
CA SER A 456 -13.16 -4.25 19.29
C SER A 456 -12.12 -3.73 18.29
N GLY A 457 -12.58 -3.07 17.23
CA GLY A 457 -11.79 -2.65 16.07
C GLY A 457 -11.27 -3.80 15.20
N LYS A 458 -11.49 -5.07 15.55
CA LYS A 458 -10.90 -6.19 14.82
C LYS A 458 -11.47 -6.28 13.41
N PHE A 459 -10.59 -6.36 12.41
CA PHE A 459 -10.96 -6.66 11.04
C PHE A 459 -10.30 -7.96 10.54
N LYS A 460 -10.94 -8.60 9.58
CA LYS A 460 -10.36 -9.67 8.76
C LYS A 460 -10.76 -9.45 7.31
N ILE A 461 -9.79 -9.54 6.41
CA ILE A 461 -10.00 -9.54 4.96
C ILE A 461 -9.60 -10.91 4.44
N THR A 462 -10.26 -11.40 3.39
CA THR A 462 -9.93 -12.64 2.70
C THR A 462 -10.14 -12.45 1.22
N VAL A 463 -9.15 -12.76 0.39
CA VAL A 463 -9.17 -12.63 -1.08
C VAL A 463 -8.58 -13.92 -1.65
N ASP A 464 -9.28 -14.55 -2.58
CA ASP A 464 -8.88 -15.80 -3.26
C ASP A 464 -8.47 -17.00 -2.35
N GLY A 465 -8.77 -16.91 -1.05
CA GLY A 465 -8.49 -17.92 -0.02
C GLY A 465 -7.52 -17.42 1.05
N ASP A 466 -6.62 -16.51 0.70
CA ASP A 466 -5.63 -15.92 1.60
C ASP A 466 -6.27 -14.87 2.49
N SER A 467 -5.81 -14.75 3.73
CA SER A 467 -6.46 -13.86 4.70
C SER A 467 -5.51 -13.13 5.61
N PHE A 468 -5.65 -11.80 5.65
CA PHE A 468 -4.98 -10.92 6.59
C PHE A 468 -5.97 -10.36 7.61
N SER A 469 -5.47 -9.94 8.76
CA SER A 469 -6.30 -9.48 9.88
C SER A 469 -5.56 -8.46 10.72
N GLY A 470 -6.30 -7.74 11.55
CA GLY A 470 -5.72 -6.66 12.33
C GLY A 470 -6.74 -5.96 13.20
N LYS A 471 -6.43 -4.73 13.59
CA LYS A 471 -7.35 -3.82 14.28
C LYS A 471 -7.35 -2.46 13.61
N LEU A 472 -8.52 -1.86 13.48
CA LEU A 472 -8.75 -0.51 13.04
C LEU A 472 -9.70 0.15 14.05
N TYR A 473 -9.25 1.16 14.78
CA TYR A 473 -10.08 1.83 15.78
C TYR A 473 -9.65 3.27 16.04
N LYS A 474 -10.62 4.09 16.44
CA LYS A 474 -10.42 5.52 16.73
C LYS A 474 -10.28 5.77 18.22
N GLU A 475 -9.24 6.47 18.62
CA GLU A 475 -9.04 6.98 19.98
C GLU A 475 -8.88 8.50 19.97
N GLY A 476 -9.97 9.21 20.32
CA GLY A 476 -9.97 10.68 20.34
C GLY A 476 -9.73 11.31 18.97
N LYS A 477 -8.49 11.78 18.73
CA LYS A 477 -8.02 12.39 17.47
C LYS A 477 -7.11 11.47 16.64
N THR A 478 -6.87 10.25 17.13
CA THR A 478 -5.94 9.29 16.54
C THR A 478 -6.74 8.14 15.94
N LEU A 479 -6.42 7.76 14.71
CA LEU A 479 -6.80 6.47 14.13
C LEU A 479 -5.66 5.50 14.33
N ASN A 480 -5.93 4.36 14.94
CA ASN A 480 -4.96 3.28 15.12
C ASN A 480 -5.28 2.16 14.14
N LEU A 481 -4.28 1.76 13.36
CA LEU A 481 -4.29 0.60 12.48
C LEU A 481 -3.18 -0.35 12.93
N SER A 482 -3.53 -1.60 13.19
CA SER A 482 -2.63 -2.69 13.51
C SER A 482 -2.84 -3.77 12.46
N ILE A 483 -1.77 -4.24 11.81
CA ILE A 483 -1.79 -5.32 10.83
C ILE A 483 -1.01 -6.47 11.44
N ASN A 484 -1.66 -7.63 11.60
CA ASN A 484 -1.00 -8.84 12.07
C ASN A 484 -0.11 -9.37 10.94
N GLY A 485 1.11 -9.77 11.27
CA GLY A 485 2.07 -10.33 10.31
C GLY A 485 1.55 -11.58 9.61
N VAL A 486 2.00 -11.79 8.37
CA VAL A 486 1.63 -12.94 7.53
C VAL A 486 2.90 -13.67 7.12
N TYR A 487 3.18 -14.76 7.85
CA TYR A 487 4.42 -15.53 7.74
C TYR A 487 4.68 -16.07 6.32
N ASP A 488 3.65 -16.54 5.62
CA ASP A 488 3.80 -17.12 4.27
C ASP A 488 4.17 -16.08 3.18
N TYR A 489 4.21 -14.79 3.52
CA TYR A 489 4.58 -13.68 2.63
C TYR A 489 5.66 -12.75 3.23
N ASP A 490 6.32 -13.17 4.31
CA ASP A 490 7.34 -12.38 5.04
C ASP A 490 6.87 -10.97 5.48
N ILE A 491 5.55 -10.80 5.70
CA ILE A 491 4.98 -9.53 6.16
C ILE A 491 5.07 -9.47 7.71
N PRO A 492 5.79 -8.51 8.31
CA PRO A 492 5.88 -8.38 9.76
C PRO A 492 4.59 -7.79 10.37
N ASP A 493 4.47 -7.87 11.70
CA ASP A 493 3.47 -7.07 12.42
C ASP A 493 3.78 -5.57 12.24
N MET A 494 2.76 -4.77 11.95
CA MET A 494 2.88 -3.33 11.73
C MET A 494 1.78 -2.56 12.46
N ASP A 495 2.17 -1.60 13.28
CA ASP A 495 1.27 -0.66 13.94
C ASP A 495 1.46 0.76 13.37
N PHE A 496 0.34 1.43 13.10
CA PHE A 496 0.27 2.81 12.63
C PHE A 496 -0.69 3.60 13.52
N ALA A 497 -0.27 4.76 14.02
CA ALA A 497 -1.08 5.66 14.82
C ALA A 497 -1.12 7.05 14.17
N ILE A 498 -2.29 7.43 13.68
CA ILE A 498 -2.45 8.55 12.76
C ILE A 498 -3.26 9.66 13.44
N THR A 499 -2.56 10.69 13.89
CA THR A 499 -3.05 11.71 14.81
C THR A 499 -3.23 13.06 14.11
N ARG A 500 -4.42 13.69 14.25
CA ARG A 500 -4.64 15.07 13.78
C ARG A 500 -3.88 16.09 14.64
N GLY A 501 -2.99 16.85 13.99
CA GLY A 501 -2.06 17.83 14.54
C GLY A 501 -0.59 17.45 14.31
N ALA A 502 0.27 18.44 14.05
CA ALA A 502 1.70 18.24 13.90
C ALA A 502 2.42 18.19 15.26
N LYS A 503 3.06 17.06 15.58
CA LYS A 503 3.94 16.90 16.77
C LYS A 503 5.40 17.23 16.41
N LEU A 504 5.68 18.46 15.96
CA LEU A 504 7.02 18.86 15.53
C LEU A 504 8.08 18.65 16.63
N GLN A 505 9.14 17.93 16.28
CA GLN A 505 10.35 17.75 17.07
C GLN A 505 11.31 18.93 16.88
N LYS A 506 12.30 19.04 17.77
CA LYS A 506 13.31 20.10 17.74
C LYS A 506 14.67 19.53 17.38
N PHE A 507 15.32 20.16 16.40
CA PHE A 507 16.76 20.03 16.20
C PHE A 507 17.51 20.65 17.38
N THR A 508 18.56 19.98 17.84
CA THR A 508 19.37 20.41 19.00
C THR A 508 20.84 20.15 18.78
N GLY A 509 21.58 21.18 18.36
CA GLY A 509 23.02 21.10 18.09
C GLY A 509 23.50 22.37 17.39
N ASP A 510 24.79 22.43 17.10
CA ASP A 510 25.36 23.49 16.26
C ASP A 510 25.09 23.18 14.78
N GLU A 511 24.70 24.18 13.99
CA GLU A 511 24.39 23.99 12.57
C GLU A 511 25.67 23.89 11.73
N PHE A 512 25.74 22.86 10.87
CA PHE A 512 26.79 22.65 9.87
C PHE A 512 26.20 22.86 8.47
N ASP A 513 26.69 23.87 7.74
CA ASP A 513 26.17 24.24 6.41
C ASP A 513 26.80 23.36 5.32
N ILE A 514 26.10 22.27 4.96
CA ILE A 514 26.53 21.35 3.90
C ILE A 514 26.59 22.07 2.54
N GLY A 515 25.78 23.11 2.32
CA GLY A 515 25.73 23.83 1.04
C GLY A 515 27.00 24.64 0.75
N ASN A 516 27.82 24.93 1.77
CA ASN A 516 29.00 25.79 1.66
C ASN A 516 30.27 25.22 2.31
N ALA A 517 30.21 24.01 2.88
CA ALA A 517 31.39 23.28 3.37
C ALA A 517 32.35 22.95 2.23
N ASP A 518 33.66 23.13 2.46
CA ASP A 518 34.68 22.69 1.51
C ASP A 518 35.05 21.20 1.68
N GLU A 519 36.02 20.73 0.90
CA GLU A 519 36.44 19.32 0.94
C GLU A 519 37.09 18.95 2.29
N ASP A 520 37.86 19.85 2.89
CA ASP A 520 38.54 19.62 4.16
C ASP A 520 37.52 19.64 5.33
N ASP A 521 36.56 20.57 5.33
CA ASP A 521 35.44 20.61 6.29
C ASP A 521 34.64 19.29 6.35
N LEU A 522 34.50 18.61 5.20
CA LEU A 522 33.78 17.34 5.08
C LEU A 522 34.62 16.14 5.52
N TYR A 523 35.94 16.14 5.29
CA TYR A 523 36.82 15.10 5.84
C TYR A 523 36.95 15.22 7.36
N ASP A 524 37.14 16.43 7.91
CA ASP A 524 37.14 16.67 9.36
C ASP A 524 35.81 16.20 9.99
N LEU A 525 34.68 16.40 9.30
CA LEU A 525 33.38 15.89 9.74
C LEU A 525 33.27 14.37 9.71
N LEU A 526 33.83 13.70 8.70
CA LEU A 526 33.82 12.25 8.61
C LEU A 526 34.69 11.63 9.71
N ASP A 527 35.87 12.21 9.99
CA ASP A 527 36.74 11.79 11.09
C ASP A 527 36.05 12.00 12.45
N ASP A 528 35.40 13.15 12.69
CA ASP A 528 34.55 13.41 13.88
C ASP A 528 33.49 12.29 14.10
N ILE A 529 32.88 11.79 13.01
CA ILE A 529 31.85 10.74 13.06
C ILE A 529 32.49 9.35 13.28
N TYR A 530 33.61 9.05 12.62
CA TYR A 530 34.32 7.77 12.80
C TYR A 530 34.89 7.62 14.23
N ASP A 531 35.29 8.70 14.89
CA ASP A 531 35.77 8.66 16.28
C ASP A 531 34.63 8.46 17.31
N GLU A 532 33.39 8.87 17.01
CA GLU A 532 32.23 8.66 17.91
C GLU A 532 31.57 7.27 17.68
N ILE A 533 31.66 6.69 16.47
CA ILE A 533 31.21 5.31 16.21
C ILE A 533 32.32 4.29 16.55
N ASP A 534 32.22 3.60 17.69
CA ASP A 534 33.11 2.49 18.07
C ASP A 534 32.85 1.20 17.24
N LEU A 535 33.11 1.31 15.93
CA LEU A 535 32.98 0.26 14.90
C LEU A 535 33.56 -1.12 15.28
N PRO A 536 34.70 -1.24 16.01
CA PRO A 536 35.20 -2.52 16.48
C PRO A 536 34.20 -3.32 17.31
N GLY A 537 33.39 -2.67 18.17
CA GLY A 537 32.45 -3.34 19.07
C GLY A 537 31.25 -3.96 18.36
N LEU A 538 30.76 -3.29 17.29
CA LEU A 538 29.59 -3.72 16.53
C LEU A 538 29.90 -4.80 15.47
N LEU A 539 31.10 -4.80 14.89
CA LEU A 539 31.49 -5.80 13.88
C LEU A 539 32.26 -7.00 14.45
N TYR A 540 33.00 -6.82 15.55
CA TYR A 540 33.68 -7.91 16.25
C TYR A 540 33.15 -8.03 17.67
N GLY A 541 32.01 -8.71 17.78
CA GLY A 541 31.38 -9.03 19.07
C GLY A 541 32.42 -9.56 20.07
N SER A 542 32.42 -8.96 21.26
CA SER A 542 33.53 -9.02 22.22
C SER A 542 34.03 -10.45 22.47
N SER A 543 35.16 -10.82 21.86
CA SER A 543 35.85 -12.06 22.16
C SER A 543 36.55 -11.92 23.52
N SER A 544 35.79 -12.21 24.59
CA SER A 544 36.33 -12.33 25.93
C SER A 544 37.27 -13.52 26.01
N SER A 545 38.54 -13.28 25.68
CA SER A 545 39.64 -14.20 25.91
C SER A 545 39.84 -14.36 27.41
N THR A 546 39.12 -15.30 28.02
CA THR A 546 39.47 -15.83 29.34
C THR A 546 40.86 -16.45 29.25
N GLU A 547 41.87 -15.72 29.73
CA GLU A 547 43.17 -16.30 30.08
C GLU A 547 42.92 -17.44 31.08
N ALA A 548 43.26 -18.66 30.68
CA ALA A 548 43.31 -19.81 31.56
C ALA A 548 44.75 -19.98 32.05
N ASP A 549 44.99 -19.69 33.33
CA ASP A 549 46.28 -19.90 34.01
C ASP A 549 46.80 -21.34 33.86
N TRP A 550 48.07 -21.47 33.44
CA TRP A 550 48.89 -22.69 33.53
C TRP A 550 50.29 -22.34 34.05
#